data_AF-A0A934ABF2-F1
#
_entry.id   AF-A0A934ABF2-F1
#
_cell.length_a   1.000
_cell.length_b   1.000
_cell.length_c   1.000
_cell.angle_alpha   90.00
_cell.angle_beta   90.00
_cell.angle_gamma   90.00
#
_symmetry.space_group_name_H-M   'P 1'
#
loop_
_entity.id
_entity.type
_entity.pdbx_description
1 polymer ?
#
loop_
_entity_poly.entity_id
_entity_poly.type
_entity_poly.pdbx_seq_one_letter_code
_entity_poly.pdbx_strand_id
1 'polypeptide(L)'
;MRGQILESTGEGVYLCIGSADGAEVGQEYKVYKFVKIQGFNARPRYKREETGTVKITEIVDEHYAKAKILTGEAKENDIVELHK
;
A
#
# COMPACT_ATOMS: atom_id res chain seq x y z
N MET A 1 2.08 -8.70 -6.50
CA MET A 1 2.03 -7.30 -6.95
C MET A 1 2.28 -6.40 -5.75
N ARG A 2 3.09 -5.35 -5.91
CA ARG A 2 3.46 -4.44 -4.82
C ARG A 2 3.59 -3.02 -5.37
N GLY A 3 3.13 -2.04 -4.62
CA GLY A 3 3.22 -0.63 -4.96
C GLY A 3 3.31 0.25 -3.72
N GLN A 4 3.21 1.56 -3.93
CA GLN A 4 3.25 2.56 -2.87
C GLN A 4 1.96 3.36 -2.84
N ILE A 5 1.58 3.83 -1.66
CA ILE A 5 0.50 4.79 -1.47
C ILE A 5 1.01 6.18 -1.81
N LEU A 6 0.38 6.82 -2.79
CA LEU A 6 0.71 8.17 -3.25
C LEU A 6 0.02 9.24 -2.43
N GLU A 7 -1.24 9.00 -2.08
CA GLU A 7 -2.08 9.95 -1.35
C GLU A 7 -3.09 9.17 -0.50
N SER A 8 -3.37 9.66 0.71
CA SER A 8 -4.43 9.14 1.58
C SER A 8 -5.31 10.27 2.08
N THR A 9 -6.55 10.32 1.61
CA THR A 9 -7.54 11.34 1.96
C THR A 9 -8.78 10.70 2.56
N GLY A 10 -9.71 11.54 3.06
CA GLY A 10 -11.02 11.05 3.51
C GLY A 10 -11.85 10.39 2.39
N GLU A 11 -11.51 10.61 1.13
CA GLU A 11 -12.22 10.07 -0.04
C GLU A 11 -11.63 8.76 -0.57
N GLY A 12 -10.49 8.31 -0.03
CA GLY A 12 -9.82 7.09 -0.43
C GLY A 12 -8.30 7.21 -0.47
N VAL A 13 -7.68 6.16 -1.00
CA VAL A 13 -6.22 6.04 -1.09
C VAL A 13 -5.82 5.80 -2.53
N TYR A 14 -4.86 6.57 -3.03
CA TYR A 14 -4.29 6.37 -4.37
C TYR A 14 -3.08 5.45 -4.28
N LEU A 15 -3.09 4.39 -5.09
CA LEU A 15 -2.03 3.40 -5.17
C LEU A 15 -1.26 3.59 -6.48
N CYS A 16 0.07 3.54 -6.41
CA CYS A 16 0.95 3.39 -7.56
C CYS A 16 0.95 1.94 -8.04
N ILE A 17 -0.23 1.47 -8.44
CA ILE A 17 -0.50 0.18 -9.06
C ILE A 17 -1.68 0.40 -10.01
N GLY A 18 -1.48 0.18 -11.31
CA GLY A 18 -2.52 0.38 -12.32
C GLY A 18 -2.78 -0.87 -13.16
N SER A 19 -3.48 -0.69 -14.28
CA SER A 19 -3.80 -1.81 -15.18
C SER A 19 -2.57 -2.49 -15.77
N ALA A 20 -1.44 -1.78 -15.97
CA ALA A 20 -0.19 -2.37 -16.46
C ALA A 20 0.45 -3.33 -15.43
N ASP A 21 0.16 -3.13 -14.14
CA ASP A 21 0.59 -4.02 -13.07
C ASP A 21 -0.34 -5.23 -12.90
N GLY A 22 -1.52 -5.21 -13.53
CA GLY A 22 -2.59 -6.21 -13.38
C GLY A 22 -3.59 -5.90 -12.27
N ALA A 23 -3.72 -4.63 -11.86
CA ALA A 23 -4.69 -4.22 -10.86
C ALA A 23 -6.12 -4.46 -11.34
N GLU A 24 -6.96 -4.99 -10.44
CA GLU A 24 -8.38 -5.23 -10.70
C GLU A 24 -9.24 -4.70 -9.56
N VAL A 25 -10.43 -4.20 -9.89
CA VAL A 25 -11.42 -3.78 -8.89
C VAL A 25 -11.78 -4.97 -8.00
N GLY A 26 -11.77 -4.75 -6.69
CA GLY A 26 -12.08 -5.76 -5.70
C GLY A 26 -10.86 -6.49 -5.15
N GLN A 27 -9.67 -6.35 -5.73
CA GLN A 27 -8.43 -6.88 -5.15
C GLN A 27 -8.12 -6.20 -3.82
N GLU A 28 -7.66 -6.99 -2.86
CA GLU A 28 -7.32 -6.53 -1.51
C GLU A 28 -5.82 -6.56 -1.29
N TYR A 29 -5.30 -5.49 -0.69
CA TYR A 29 -3.88 -5.29 -0.48
C TYR A 29 -3.63 -5.04 0.99
N LYS A 30 -2.61 -5.71 1.53
CA LYS A 30 -2.09 -5.40 2.85
C LYS A 30 -1.19 -4.17 2.79
N VAL A 31 -1.32 -3.30 3.79
CA VAL A 31 -0.55 -2.07 3.92
C VAL A 31 0.58 -2.28 4.91
N TYR A 32 1.76 -1.80 4.55
CA TYR A 32 2.98 -1.96 5.32
C TYR A 32 3.75 -0.66 5.44
N LYS A 33 4.15 -0.36 6.67
CA LYS A 33 5.09 0.71 6.98
C LYS A 33 6.48 0.14 7.23
N PHE A 34 7.51 0.81 6.71
CA PHE A 34 8.90 0.47 6.97
C PHE A 34 9.50 1.44 7.98
N VAL A 35 9.70 0.97 9.21
CA VAL A 35 10.19 1.80 10.32
C VAL A 35 11.68 1.57 10.52
N LYS A 36 12.45 2.65 10.58
CA LYS A 36 13.90 2.56 10.86
C LYS A 36 14.11 2.09 12.30
N ILE A 37 14.91 1.03 12.47
CA ILE A 37 15.28 0.52 13.80
C ILE A 37 16.73 0.93 14.12
N GLN A 38 16.96 1.37 15.35
CA GLN A 38 18.28 1.77 15.81
C GLN A 38 19.07 0.51 16.19
N GLY A 39 20.07 0.14 15.37
CA GLY A 39 20.90 -1.02 15.60
C GLY A 39 22.36 -0.63 15.83
N PHE A 40 22.91 -0.94 17.01
CA PHE A 40 24.35 -1.04 17.19
C PHE A 40 24.83 -2.33 16.53
N ASN A 41 25.67 -2.19 15.50
CA ASN A 41 26.42 -3.24 14.82
C ASN A 41 25.59 -4.30 14.07
N ALA A 42 25.53 -4.11 12.73
CA ALA A 42 25.28 -5.12 11.69
C ALA A 42 24.01 -5.99 11.81
N ARG A 43 22.83 -5.43 11.50
CA ARG A 43 21.58 -6.12 11.10
C ARG A 43 20.49 -5.11 10.67
N PRO A 44 19.38 -5.53 10.01
CA PRO A 44 18.65 -4.69 9.06
C PRO A 44 18.19 -3.36 9.65
N ARG A 45 18.37 -2.29 8.88
CA ARG A 45 18.09 -0.91 9.32
C ARG A 45 16.59 -0.59 9.41
N TYR A 46 15.72 -1.45 8.89
CA TYR A 46 14.29 -1.25 8.81
C TYR A 46 13.51 -2.50 9.20
N LYS A 47 12.40 -2.31 9.90
CA LYS A 47 11.39 -3.32 10.22
C LYS A 47 10.13 -3.03 9.40
N ARG A 48 9.51 -4.09 8.88
CA ARG A 48 8.20 -4.04 8.22
C ARG A 48 7.11 -4.22 9.28
N GLU A 49 6.12 -3.35 9.28
CA GLU A 49 4.95 -3.40 10.16
C GLU A 49 3.69 -3.37 9.31
N GLU A 50 2.79 -4.34 9.50
CA GLU A 50 1.48 -4.34 8.84
C GLU A 50 0.60 -3.31 9.55
N THR A 51 0.06 -2.35 8.81
CA THR A 51 -0.71 -1.22 9.38
C THR A 51 -2.20 -1.28 9.06
N GLY A 52 -2.58 -2.02 8.01
CA GLY A 52 -3.96 -2.12 7.59
C GLY A 52 -4.16 -2.91 6.31
N THR A 53 -5.37 -2.83 5.76
CA THR A 53 -5.75 -3.44 4.49
C THR A 53 -6.57 -2.45 3.68
N VAL A 54 -6.34 -2.41 2.36
CA VAL A 54 -7.11 -1.60 1.41
C VAL A 54 -7.70 -2.49 0.32
N LYS A 55 -8.75 -2.01 -0.35
CA LYS A 55 -9.40 -2.68 -1.47
C LYS A 55 -9.53 -1.75 -2.65
N ILE A 56 -9.08 -2.18 -3.83
CA ILE A 56 -9.23 -1.39 -5.05
C ILE A 56 -10.71 -1.23 -5.37
N THR A 57 -11.13 0.02 -5.56
CA THR A 57 -12.50 0.40 -5.94
C THR A 57 -12.59 0.87 -7.38
N GLU A 58 -11.49 1.38 -7.95
CA GLU A 58 -11.44 1.93 -9.29
C GLU A 58 -10.02 1.81 -9.86
N ILE A 59 -9.91 1.43 -11.13
CA ILE A 59 -8.67 1.55 -11.89
C ILE A 59 -8.68 2.90 -12.59
N VAL A 60 -7.69 3.74 -12.28
CA VAL A 60 -7.64 5.11 -12.81
C VAL A 60 -7.02 5.09 -14.20
N ASP A 61 -5.86 4.45 -14.34
CA ASP A 61 -5.14 4.30 -15.61
C ASP A 61 -4.17 3.11 -15.59
N GLU A 62 -3.12 3.17 -16.42
CA GLU A 62 -2.07 2.15 -16.50
C GLU A 62 -1.14 2.13 -15.28
N HIS A 63 -1.07 3.20 -14.50
CA HIS A 63 -0.14 3.38 -13.38
C HIS A 63 -0.82 3.45 -12.00
N TYR A 64 -2.09 3.83 -11.95
CA TYR A 64 -2.77 4.15 -10.70
C TYR A 64 -4.13 3.47 -10.53
N ALA A 65 -4.47 3.25 -9.26
CA ALA A 65 -5.77 2.78 -8.83
C ALA A 65 -6.21 3.50 -7.56
N LYS A 66 -7.52 3.71 -7.41
CA LYS A 66 -8.12 4.20 -6.18
C LYS A 66 -8.59 3.03 -5.34
N ALA A 67 -8.34 3.10 -4.05
CA ALA A 67 -8.72 2.10 -3.08
C ALA A 67 -9.43 2.72 -1.88
N LYS A 68 -10.14 1.88 -1.12
CA LYS A 68 -10.70 2.22 0.19
C LYS A 68 -9.99 1.46 1.29
N ILE A 69 -9.85 2.07 2.45
CA ILE A 69 -9.33 1.39 3.66
C ILE A 69 -10.42 0.44 4.17
N LEU A 70 -10.06 -0.83 4.37
CA LEU A 70 -10.92 -1.83 5.01
C LEU A 70 -10.67 -1.90 6.51
N THR A 71 -9.39 -1.90 6.91
CA THR A 71 -8.96 -2.02 8.30
C THR A 71 -7.69 -1.21 8.53
N GLY A 72 -7.48 -0.76 9.77
CA GLY A 72 -6.25 -0.11 10.20
C GLY A 72 -6.02 1.25 9.54
N GLU A 73 -4.76 1.55 9.25
CA GLU A 73 -4.33 2.82 8.64
C GLU A 73 -3.56 2.58 7.35
N ALA A 74 -3.76 3.50 6.40
CA ALA A 74 -3.03 3.58 5.15
C ALA A 74 -2.57 5.01 4.94
N LYS A 75 -1.26 5.27 4.99
CA LYS A 75 -0.69 6.62 4.93
C LYS A 75 0.17 6.79 3.69
N GLU A 76 0.37 8.03 3.28
CA GLU A 76 1.32 8.37 2.22
C GLU A 76 2.68 7.71 2.46
N ASN A 77 3.26 7.21 1.37
CA ASN A 77 4.53 6.47 1.34
C ASN A 77 4.51 5.07 1.95
N ASP A 78 3.41 4.62 2.55
CA ASP A 78 3.27 3.22 2.93
C ASP A 78 3.24 2.33 1.67
N ILE A 79 3.53 1.06 1.87
CA ILE A 79 3.63 0.07 0.81
C ILE A 79 2.38 -0.80 0.83
N VAL A 80 1.81 -1.05 -0.34
CA VAL A 80 0.73 -2.02 -0.53
C VAL A 80 1.25 -3.27 -1.21
N GLU A 81 0.80 -4.43 -0.77
CA GLU A 81 1.15 -5.73 -1.37
C GLU A 81 -0.12 -6.59 -1.49
N LEU A 82 -0.35 -7.13 -2.68
CA LEU A 82 -1.55 -7.90 -2.99
C LEU A 82 -1.67 -9.09 -2.04
N HIS A 83 -2.80 -9.16 -1.33
CA HIS A 83 -3.13 -10.30 -0.51
C HIS A 83 -3.63 -11.43 -1.40
N LYS A 84 -3.17 -12.66 -1.11
CA LYS A 84 -3.42 -13.83 -1.95
C LYS A 84 -4.84 -14.35 -1.78
#